data_AF-A0A967N944-F1
#
_entry.id   AF-A0A967N944-F1
#
_cell.length_a   1.000
_cell.length_b   1.000
_cell.length_c   1.000
_cell.angle_alpha   90.00
_cell.angle_beta   90.00
_cell.angle_gamma   90.00
#
_symmetry.space_group_name_H-M   'P 1'
#
loop_
_entity.id
_entity.type
_entity.pdbx_description
1 polymer ?
#
loop_
_entity_poly.entity_id
_entity_poly.type
_entity_poly.pdbx_seq_one_letter_code
_entity_poly.pdbx_strand_id
1 'polypeptide(L)'
;MRTDTGRSARAGFALPLALFGLIVVTVLVNGIWSTARVNGMAAKNREDATQALSLAESGVDHALSLLRGPLRDTTVGRLLLGADGLEGTEDDGLLVGYELPEGDAIADTGVVLGRGRYKVSLVDDPADGDGDPLTDSNLRVLVRCTGRTRS
;
A
#
# COMPACT_ATOMS: atom_id res chain seq x y z
N MET A 1 66.67 -24.30 -46.91
CA MET A 1 66.37 -22.90 -46.53
C MET A 1 65.16 -22.96 -45.61
N ARG A 2 65.41 -22.90 -44.29
CA ARG A 2 64.44 -23.20 -43.23
C ARG A 2 63.82 -21.86 -42.81
N THR A 3 62.52 -21.69 -43.02
CA THR A 3 61.78 -20.51 -42.54
C THR A 3 61.50 -20.70 -41.06
N ASP A 4 62.35 -20.11 -40.22
CA ASP A 4 62.16 -20.11 -38.77
C ASP A 4 60.94 -19.28 -38.37
N THR A 5 60.21 -19.85 -37.45
CA THR A 5 58.86 -19.51 -37.00
C THR A 5 58.81 -18.21 -36.21
N GLY A 6 58.31 -17.14 -36.82
CA GLY A 6 57.84 -15.95 -36.14
C GLY A 6 56.49 -16.17 -35.44
N ARG A 7 56.41 -17.05 -34.43
CA ARG A 7 55.23 -17.17 -33.54
C ARG A 7 55.63 -17.60 -32.13
N SER A 8 56.31 -16.74 -31.37
CA SER A 8 56.41 -16.94 -29.92
C SER A 8 56.79 -15.64 -29.18
N ALA A 9 55.92 -14.62 -29.23
CA ALA A 9 56.07 -13.45 -28.34
C ALA A 9 54.77 -12.68 -27.99
N ARG A 10 53.59 -13.11 -28.45
CA ARG A 10 52.31 -12.40 -28.19
C ARG A 10 51.31 -13.15 -27.31
N ALA A 11 51.65 -14.34 -26.82
CA ALA A 11 50.72 -15.21 -26.08
C ALA A 11 50.79 -15.07 -24.54
N GLY A 12 51.81 -14.42 -23.98
CA GLY A 12 52.00 -14.34 -22.51
C GLY A 12 51.04 -13.36 -21.80
N PHE A 13 50.63 -12.29 -22.46
CA PHE A 13 49.73 -11.25 -21.90
C PHE A 13 48.30 -11.31 -22.43
N ALA A 14 48.05 -12.05 -23.51
CA ALA A 14 46.72 -12.13 -24.12
C ALA A 14 45.69 -12.85 -23.22
N LEU A 15 46.14 -13.88 -22.49
CA LEU A 15 45.26 -14.69 -21.66
C LEU A 15 44.81 -13.96 -20.38
N PRO A 16 45.69 -13.26 -19.62
CA PRO A 16 45.26 -12.39 -18.52
C PRO A 16 44.34 -11.24 -18.97
N LEU A 17 44.61 -10.62 -20.13
CA LEU A 17 43.77 -9.56 -20.69
C LEU A 17 42.37 -10.05 -21.07
N ALA A 18 42.27 -11.24 -21.68
CA ALA A 18 40.99 -11.85 -22.02
C ALA A 18 40.17 -12.19 -20.77
N LEU A 19 40.81 -12.71 -19.72
CA LEU A 19 40.16 -12.98 -18.44
C LEU A 19 39.67 -11.70 -17.76
N PHE A 20 40.49 -10.64 -17.76
CA PHE A 20 40.09 -9.35 -17.23
C PHE A 20 38.91 -8.75 -18.01
N GLY A 21 38.96 -8.80 -19.34
CA GLY A 21 37.85 -8.37 -20.19
C GLY A 21 36.57 -9.15 -19.90
N LEU A 22 36.66 -10.47 -19.72
CA LEU A 22 35.51 -11.31 -19.41
C LEU A 22 34.93 -11.02 -18.01
N ILE A 23 35.77 -10.75 -17.02
CA ILE A 23 35.33 -10.32 -15.68
C ILE A 23 34.60 -8.98 -15.77
N VAL A 24 35.17 -7.99 -16.46
CA VAL A 24 34.54 -6.66 -16.64
C VAL A 24 33.18 -6.78 -17.32
N VAL A 25 33.08 -7.57 -18.39
CA VAL A 25 31.80 -7.83 -19.08
C VAL A 25 30.79 -8.51 -18.14
N THR A 26 31.24 -9.48 -17.36
CA THR A 26 30.35 -10.20 -16.42
C THR A 26 29.82 -9.27 -15.32
N VAL A 27 30.68 -8.40 -14.75
CA VAL A 27 30.27 -7.40 -13.75
C VAL A 27 29.28 -6.40 -14.36
N LEU A 28 29.53 -5.93 -15.58
CA LEU A 28 28.62 -5.01 -16.28
C LEU A 28 27.25 -5.64 -16.55
N VAL A 29 27.21 -6.86 -17.07
CA VAL A 29 25.94 -7.57 -17.33
C VAL A 29 25.15 -7.78 -16.03
N ASN A 30 25.80 -8.24 -14.95
CA ASN A 30 25.14 -8.40 -13.67
C ASN A 30 24.65 -7.07 -13.08
N GLY A 31 25.42 -5.99 -13.24
CA GLY A 31 25.01 -4.64 -12.84
C GLY A 31 23.73 -4.19 -13.54
N ILE A 32 23.67 -4.35 -14.87
CA ILE A 32 22.48 -3.99 -15.68
C ILE A 32 21.25 -4.79 -15.25
N TRP A 33 21.40 -6.11 -15.06
CA TRP A 33 20.30 -6.97 -14.63
C TRP A 33 19.79 -6.63 -13.23
N SER A 34 20.71 -6.33 -12.30
CA SER A 34 20.36 -5.88 -10.95
C SER A 34 19.56 -4.58 -10.98
N THR A 35 20.05 -3.57 -11.71
CA THR A 35 19.35 -2.29 -11.86
C THR A 35 17.98 -2.46 -12.56
N ALA A 36 17.90 -3.29 -13.60
CA ALA A 36 16.64 -3.57 -14.28
C ALA A 36 15.60 -4.22 -13.36
N ARG A 37 16.02 -5.17 -12.51
CA ARG A 37 15.15 -5.82 -11.52
C ARG A 37 14.64 -4.82 -10.49
N VAL A 38 15.52 -3.96 -9.96
CA VAL A 38 15.14 -2.92 -8.99
C VAL A 38 14.14 -1.95 -9.61
N ASN A 39 14.39 -1.48 -10.84
CA ASN A 39 13.48 -0.58 -11.55
C ASN A 39 12.12 -1.24 -11.82
N GLY A 40 12.11 -2.52 -12.19
CA GLY A 40 10.86 -3.28 -12.40
C GLY A 40 10.04 -3.42 -11.12
N MET A 41 10.68 -3.75 -9.99
CA MET A 41 10.00 -3.82 -8.69
C MET A 41 9.51 -2.43 -8.24
N ALA A 42 10.30 -1.38 -8.44
CA ALA A 42 9.91 -0.01 -8.11
C ALA A 42 8.72 0.46 -8.94
N ALA A 43 8.66 0.11 -10.24
CA ALA A 43 7.53 0.44 -11.11
C ALA A 43 6.26 -0.27 -10.66
N LYS A 44 6.33 -1.59 -10.38
CA LYS A 44 5.18 -2.34 -9.86
C LYS A 44 4.69 -1.79 -8.52
N ASN A 45 5.61 -1.50 -7.59
CA ASN A 45 5.24 -0.93 -6.30
C ASN A 45 4.54 0.44 -6.43
N ARG A 46 4.94 1.26 -7.42
CA ARG A 46 4.26 2.53 -7.69
C ARG A 46 2.85 2.30 -8.24
N GLU A 47 2.69 1.37 -9.17
CA GLU A 47 1.38 0.99 -9.71
C GLU A 47 0.45 0.47 -8.61
N ASP A 48 0.94 -0.46 -7.77
CA ASP A 48 0.19 -1.02 -6.64
C ASP A 48 -0.16 0.07 -5.62
N ALA A 49 0.74 1.02 -5.34
CA ALA A 49 0.48 2.14 -4.43
C ALA A 49 -0.58 3.09 -4.99
N THR A 50 -0.52 3.44 -6.28
CA THR A 50 -1.55 4.28 -6.93
C THR A 50 -2.91 3.58 -6.92
N GLN A 51 -2.95 2.27 -7.19
CA GLN A 51 -4.19 1.52 -7.14
C GLN A 51 -4.73 1.40 -5.71
N ALA A 52 -3.87 1.18 -4.71
CA ALA A 52 -4.27 1.19 -3.31
C ALA A 52 -4.83 2.54 -2.88
N LEU A 53 -4.25 3.65 -3.36
CA LEU A 53 -4.75 4.99 -3.08
C LEU A 53 -6.14 5.21 -3.70
N SER A 54 -6.34 4.84 -4.97
CA SER A 54 -7.65 4.94 -5.63
C SER A 54 -8.73 4.11 -4.93
N LEU A 55 -8.37 2.92 -4.41
CA LEU A 55 -9.27 2.12 -3.57
C LEU A 55 -9.59 2.84 -2.25
N ALA A 56 -8.60 3.47 -1.62
CA ALA A 56 -8.80 4.24 -0.39
C ALA A 56 -9.73 5.45 -0.62
N GLU A 57 -9.56 6.17 -1.73
CA GLU A 57 -10.44 7.28 -2.14
C GLU A 57 -11.88 6.81 -2.34
N SER A 58 -12.07 5.67 -3.02
CA SER A 58 -13.40 5.05 -3.16
C SER A 58 -14.02 4.73 -1.79
N GLY A 59 -13.19 4.32 -0.82
CA GLY A 59 -13.62 4.11 0.56
C GLY A 59 -14.03 5.39 1.28
N VAL A 60 -13.30 6.50 1.08
CA VAL A 60 -13.67 7.82 1.63
C VAL A 60 -15.02 8.25 1.07
N ASP A 61 -15.22 8.16 -0.24
CA ASP A 61 -16.47 8.56 -0.88
C ASP A 61 -17.65 7.70 -0.40
N HIS A 62 -17.44 6.39 -0.26
CA HIS A 62 -18.45 5.49 0.29
C HIS A 62 -18.81 5.85 1.74
N ALA A 63 -17.81 6.03 2.60
CA ALA A 63 -18.03 6.43 3.99
C ALA A 63 -18.73 7.79 4.10
N LEU A 64 -18.34 8.76 3.27
CA LEU A 64 -18.97 10.08 3.24
C LEU A 64 -20.43 10.00 2.79
N SER A 65 -20.75 9.09 1.86
CA SER A 65 -22.13 8.85 1.45
C SER A 65 -22.99 8.29 2.59
N LEU A 66 -22.44 7.38 3.39
CA LEU A 66 -23.10 6.83 4.58
C LEU A 66 -23.33 7.91 5.65
N LEU A 67 -22.29 8.68 5.96
CA LEU A 67 -22.34 9.75 6.96
C LEU A 67 -23.30 10.88 6.58
N ARG A 68 -23.44 11.18 5.28
CA ARG A 68 -24.37 12.23 4.80
C ARG A 68 -25.78 11.73 4.51
N GLY A 69 -25.95 10.42 4.37
CA GLY A 69 -27.23 9.78 4.06
C GLY A 69 -27.80 9.10 5.30
N PRO A 70 -27.69 7.76 5.41
CA PRO A 70 -28.33 6.99 6.47
C PRO A 70 -27.86 7.33 7.89
N LEU A 71 -26.60 7.75 8.08
CA LEU A 71 -26.02 8.02 9.40
C LEU A 71 -26.00 9.51 9.78
N ARG A 72 -26.66 10.38 9.01
CA ARG A 72 -26.60 11.84 9.21
C ARG A 72 -27.10 12.31 10.58
N ASP A 73 -28.01 11.55 11.18
CA ASP A 73 -28.67 11.86 12.45
C ASP A 73 -27.99 11.12 13.62
N THR A 74 -26.93 10.34 13.35
CA THR A 74 -26.14 9.62 14.35
C THR A 74 -25.10 10.57 14.96
N THR A 75 -25.00 10.61 16.29
CA THR A 75 -24.03 11.47 16.97
C THR A 75 -22.61 10.95 16.79
N VAL A 76 -21.63 11.84 16.87
CA VAL A 76 -20.22 11.49 16.69
C VAL A 76 -19.75 10.44 17.71
N GLY A 77 -20.02 10.63 19.00
CA GLY A 77 -19.69 9.62 20.01
C GLY A 77 -20.38 8.27 19.75
N ARG A 78 -21.60 8.27 19.21
CA ARG A 78 -22.28 7.03 18.83
C ARG A 78 -21.57 6.33 17.66
N LEU A 79 -21.02 7.09 16.73
CA LEU A 79 -20.25 6.54 15.60
C LEU A 79 -18.88 5.99 16.02
N LEU A 80 -18.28 6.56 17.08
CA LEU A 80 -17.02 6.07 17.65
C LEU A 80 -17.22 4.77 18.44
N LEU A 81 -18.34 4.61 19.15
CA LEU A 81 -18.73 3.41 19.91
C LEU A 81 -19.37 2.28 19.07
N GLY A 82 -19.27 2.34 17.74
CA GLY A 82 -19.86 1.32 16.87
C GLY A 82 -21.38 1.31 16.87
N ALA A 83 -22.02 0.23 16.42
CA ALA A 83 -23.47 0.08 16.31
C ALA A 83 -24.12 -0.50 17.57
N ASP A 84 -23.36 -1.07 18.51
CA ASP A 84 -23.88 -1.55 19.80
C ASP A 84 -23.91 -0.46 20.89
N GLY A 85 -23.02 0.54 20.78
CA GLY A 85 -22.95 1.72 21.63
C GLY A 85 -22.21 1.44 22.93
N LEU A 86 -21.41 0.39 22.94
CA LEU A 86 -20.58 -0.03 24.04
C LEU A 86 -19.13 0.31 23.70
N GLU A 87 -18.35 0.67 24.71
CA GLU A 87 -16.93 0.97 24.54
C GLU A 87 -16.11 -0.33 24.56
N GLY A 88 -15.09 -0.39 23.70
CA GLY A 88 -14.10 -1.45 23.67
C GLY A 88 -14.57 -2.71 22.94
N THR A 89 -15.48 -2.56 21.99
CA THR A 89 -16.07 -3.64 21.21
C THR A 89 -15.47 -3.71 19.80
N GLU A 90 -15.75 -4.79 19.07
CA GLU A 90 -15.17 -5.01 17.74
C GLU A 90 -15.70 -4.05 16.66
N ASP A 91 -16.83 -3.40 16.92
CA ASP A 91 -17.49 -2.47 16.00
C ASP A 91 -17.17 -0.99 16.25
N ASP A 92 -16.34 -0.68 17.25
CA ASP A 92 -15.84 0.67 17.52
C ASP A 92 -15.25 1.32 16.26
N GLY A 93 -15.78 2.49 15.92
CA GLY A 93 -15.40 3.26 14.74
C GLY A 93 -15.72 2.59 13.40
N LEU A 94 -16.48 1.51 13.36
CA LEU A 94 -16.87 0.85 12.11
C LEU A 94 -18.21 1.38 11.58
N LEU A 95 -18.34 1.37 10.25
CA LEU A 95 -19.56 1.75 9.54
C LEU A 95 -20.37 0.50 9.17
N VAL A 96 -20.63 -0.35 10.16
CA VAL A 96 -21.39 -1.60 10.04
C VAL A 96 -22.49 -1.62 11.10
N GLY A 97 -23.64 -2.23 10.80
CA GLY A 97 -24.80 -2.16 11.68
C GLY A 97 -25.63 -0.90 11.42
N TYR A 98 -26.20 -0.28 12.45
CA TYR A 98 -27.07 0.90 12.33
C TYR A 98 -28.26 0.74 11.37
N GLU A 99 -28.78 -0.49 11.26
CA GLU A 99 -29.83 -0.85 10.28
C GLU A 99 -29.42 -0.60 8.80
N LEU A 100 -28.12 -0.47 8.53
CA LEU A 100 -27.59 -0.35 7.17
C LEU A 100 -27.81 -1.66 6.40
N PRO A 101 -28.13 -1.58 5.11
CA PRO A 101 -28.09 -2.75 4.23
C PRO A 101 -26.70 -3.38 4.22
N GLU A 102 -26.62 -4.72 4.17
CA GLU A 102 -25.33 -5.44 4.14
C GLU A 102 -24.43 -5.00 2.97
N GLY A 103 -25.01 -4.54 1.87
CA GLY A 103 -24.25 -4.05 0.71
C GLY A 103 -23.61 -2.67 0.90
N ASP A 104 -24.11 -1.88 1.84
CA ASP A 104 -23.65 -0.51 2.12
C ASP A 104 -22.75 -0.47 3.35
N ALA A 105 -22.84 -1.48 4.23
CA ALA A 105 -22.00 -1.59 5.41
C ALA A 105 -20.52 -1.80 5.08
N ILE A 106 -19.64 -1.15 5.85
CA ILE A 106 -18.18 -1.30 5.79
C ILE A 106 -17.71 -1.96 7.08
N ALA A 107 -17.67 -3.29 7.10
CA ALA A 107 -17.10 -4.06 8.21
C ALA A 107 -15.57 -3.93 8.28
N ASP A 108 -14.94 -4.34 9.39
CA ASP A 108 -13.46 -4.32 9.54
C ASP A 108 -12.78 -5.23 8.50
N THR A 109 -13.48 -6.30 8.10
CA THR A 109 -13.00 -7.10 6.98
C THR A 109 -12.78 -6.21 5.78
N GLY A 110 -13.66 -5.24 5.48
CA GLY A 110 -13.70 -4.18 4.46
C GLY A 110 -14.50 -4.54 3.20
N VAL A 111 -14.56 -3.66 2.19
CA VAL A 111 -15.34 -3.86 0.96
C VAL A 111 -14.43 -4.20 -0.22
N VAL A 112 -14.81 -5.24 -0.98
CA VAL A 112 -14.08 -5.67 -2.18
C VAL A 112 -14.46 -4.79 -3.36
N LEU A 113 -13.45 -4.20 -4.03
CA LEU A 113 -13.65 -3.39 -5.23
C LEU A 113 -12.57 -3.72 -6.26
N GLY A 114 -12.99 -4.21 -7.42
CA GLY A 114 -12.08 -4.61 -8.49
C GLY A 114 -11.05 -5.67 -8.05
N ARG A 115 -9.76 -5.33 -8.16
CA ARG A 115 -8.63 -6.22 -7.82
C ARG A 115 -8.11 -6.05 -6.39
N GLY A 116 -8.81 -5.27 -5.57
CA GLY A 116 -8.40 -5.02 -4.20
C GLY A 116 -9.60 -4.84 -3.28
N ARG A 117 -9.34 -4.20 -2.16
CA ARG A 117 -10.35 -3.92 -1.15
C ARG A 117 -9.98 -2.66 -0.39
N TYR A 118 -10.98 -1.96 0.10
CA TYR A 118 -10.78 -0.86 1.03
C TYR A 118 -11.43 -1.19 2.37
N LYS A 119 -10.86 -0.63 3.44
CA LYS A 119 -11.51 -0.57 4.75
C LYS A 119 -11.56 0.87 5.21
N VAL A 120 -12.57 1.17 6.02
CA VAL A 120 -12.76 2.49 6.61
C VAL A 120 -12.99 2.32 8.10
N SER A 121 -12.36 3.17 8.90
CA SER A 121 -12.63 3.31 10.32
C SER A 121 -12.71 4.80 10.66
N LEU A 122 -13.63 5.15 11.55
CA LEU A 122 -13.69 6.45 12.20
C LEU A 122 -12.74 6.45 13.39
N VAL A 123 -12.05 7.57 13.58
CA VAL A 123 -11.14 7.78 14.69
C VAL A 123 -11.42 9.17 15.24
N ASP A 124 -11.33 9.32 16.54
CA ASP A 124 -11.38 10.61 17.20
C ASP A 124 -10.32 11.59 16.64
N ASP A 125 -10.65 12.89 16.65
CA ASP A 125 -9.77 13.95 16.18
C ASP A 125 -8.76 14.31 17.28
N PRO A 126 -7.46 13.97 17.16
CA PRO A 126 -6.45 14.18 18.21
C PRO A 126 -6.20 15.65 18.58
N ALA A 127 -6.86 16.60 17.89
CA ALA A 127 -6.88 18.02 18.21
C ALA A 127 -7.90 18.38 19.31
N ASP A 128 -8.76 17.45 19.71
CA ASP A 128 -9.73 17.55 20.81
C ASP A 128 -9.04 17.77 22.18
N GLY A 129 -7.90 17.11 22.40
CA GLY A 129 -7.05 17.21 23.58
C GLY A 129 -7.62 16.56 24.84
N ASP A 130 -8.70 15.78 24.78
CA ASP A 130 -9.32 15.13 25.95
C ASP A 130 -8.69 13.76 26.27
N GLY A 131 -8.05 13.14 25.27
CA GLY A 131 -7.29 11.89 25.44
C GLY A 131 -8.16 10.63 25.51
N ASP A 132 -9.46 10.74 25.23
CA ASP A 132 -10.42 9.65 25.13
C ASP A 132 -10.71 9.34 23.65
N PRO A 133 -10.26 8.19 23.11
CA PRO A 133 -10.44 7.88 21.69
C PRO A 133 -11.89 7.57 21.27
N LEU A 134 -12.83 7.50 22.23
CA LEU A 134 -14.22 7.08 22.00
C LEU A 134 -15.24 8.18 22.33
N THR A 135 -14.79 9.26 22.95
CA THR A 135 -15.56 10.48 23.14
C THR A 135 -14.95 11.54 22.24
N ASP A 136 -15.77 12.40 21.67
CA ASP A 136 -15.28 13.55 20.94
C ASP A 136 -15.94 14.81 21.47
N SER A 137 -15.10 15.63 22.09
CA SER A 137 -15.49 16.91 22.68
C SER A 137 -15.65 18.02 21.65
N ASN A 138 -15.09 17.87 20.45
CA ASN A 138 -15.04 18.92 19.41
C ASN A 138 -16.04 18.69 18.25
N LEU A 139 -16.76 17.56 18.27
CA LEU A 139 -17.77 17.13 17.27
C LEU A 139 -17.20 16.93 15.86
N ARG A 140 -15.94 16.49 15.75
CA ARG A 140 -15.23 16.13 14.52
C ARG A 140 -14.59 14.76 14.67
N VAL A 141 -14.72 13.96 13.61
CA VAL A 141 -14.02 12.69 13.47
C VAL A 141 -13.16 12.66 12.24
N LEU A 142 -12.09 11.88 12.32
CA LEU A 142 -11.24 11.55 11.21
C LEU A 142 -11.70 10.24 10.57
N VAL A 143 -11.94 10.30 9.26
CA VAL A 143 -12.18 9.10 8.45
C VAL A 143 -10.82 8.53 8.03
N ARG A 144 -10.47 7.35 8.52
CA ARG A 144 -9.26 6.63 8.14
C ARG A 144 -9.60 5.57 7.12
N CYS A 145 -9.10 5.74 5.90
CA CYS A 145 -9.28 4.76 4.82
C CYS A 145 -7.97 4.03 4.51
N THR A 146 -8.08 2.74 4.21
CA THR A 146 -6.94 1.92 3.79
C THR A 146 -7.34 1.06 2.61
N GLY A 147 -6.70 1.28 1.47
CA GLY A 147 -6.81 0.42 0.30
C GLY A 147 -5.71 -0.64 0.29
N ARG A 148 -6.04 -1.85 -0.15
CA ARG A 148 -5.11 -2.97 -0.35
C ARG A 148 -5.36 -3.62 -1.70
N THR A 149 -4.33 -3.70 -2.53
CA THR A 149 -4.34 -4.48 -3.77
C THR A 149 -4.08 -5.96 -3.46
N ARG A 150 -4.62 -6.89 -4.28
CA ARG A 150 -4.22 -8.30 -4.20
C ARG A 150 -2.81 -8.45 -4.80
N SER A 151 -1.85 -8.88 -3.98
CA SER A 151 -0.48 -9.23 -4.38
C SER A 151 -0.42 -10.50 -5.22
#